data_AF-A0A163SE90-F1
#
_entry.id   AF-A0A163SE90-F1
#
_cell.length_a   1.000
_cell.length_b   1.000
_cell.length_c   1.000
_cell.angle_alpha   90.00
_cell.angle_beta   90.00
_cell.angle_gamma   90.00
#
_symmetry.space_group_name_H-M   'P 1'
#
loop_
_entity.id
_entity.type
_entity.pdbx_description
1 polymer ?
#
loop_
_entity_poly.entity_id
_entity_poly.type
_entity_poly.pdbx_seq_one_letter_code
_entity_poly.pdbx_strand_id
1 'polypeptide(L)'
;MVACVVCLAGFLVRPSGPARLAVRRATLAAEAAALAPDDRGAVGRAQDAVVLARTVLADDASHGRTRETALRLADELSGAAGTPADLPSRLSLRATARASLTDGGWGLRAARVTLAAAAAAGLAQVAGFGHPAWAAMGATATLQGTTTQHAVVRALQRALGTVAGALIAWPLLDAHLGFWATAALVVVLQVVTEIVVGRHYGLAMLTITPMALLMTSLGGSGEGIALDRALDTAVGALVGVLAVVLVHARRRATAPGTGGTAV
;
A
#
# COMPACT_ATOMS: atom_id res chain seq x y z
N MET A 1 19.23 -5.13 2.23
CA MET A 1 20.05 -3.90 2.44
C MET A 1 19.85 -2.85 1.34
N VAL A 2 19.75 -3.22 0.06
CA VAL A 2 19.61 -2.26 -1.07
C VAL A 2 18.35 -1.38 -0.97
N ALA A 3 17.21 -1.95 -0.56
CA ALA A 3 15.96 -1.19 -0.34
C ALA A 3 16.10 -0.07 0.72
N CYS A 4 16.90 -0.29 1.77
CA CYS A 4 17.14 0.73 2.80
C CYS A 4 17.94 1.90 2.23
N VAL A 5 18.94 1.60 1.39
CA VAL A 5 19.79 2.60 0.73
C VAL A 5 19.00 3.42 -0.29
N VAL A 6 18.11 2.80 -1.08
CA VAL A 6 17.25 3.50 -2.05
C VAL A 6 16.20 4.37 -1.38
N CYS A 7 15.56 3.89 -0.30
CA CYS A 7 14.62 4.69 0.49
C CYS A 7 15.32 5.87 1.19
N LEU A 8 16.56 5.68 1.66
CA LEU A 8 17.37 6.73 2.28
C LEU A 8 18.03 7.67 1.27
N ALA A 9 18.15 7.29 -0.02
CA ALA A 9 18.77 8.13 -1.04
C ALA A 9 18.05 9.47 -1.22
N GLY A 10 16.71 9.49 -1.11
CA GLY A 10 15.93 10.72 -1.10
C GLY A 10 16.25 11.62 0.09
N PHE A 11 16.40 11.04 1.28
CA PHE A 11 16.81 11.75 2.49
C PHE A 11 18.26 12.27 2.39
N LEU A 12 19.15 11.53 1.74
CA LEU A 12 20.55 11.92 1.55
C LEU A 12 20.68 13.12 0.61
N VAL A 13 19.98 13.10 -0.52
CA VAL A 13 20.10 14.12 -1.59
C VAL A 13 19.24 15.37 -1.31
N ARG A 14 18.01 15.23 -0.79
CA ARG A 14 17.11 16.35 -0.47
C ARG A 14 16.31 16.07 0.82
N PRO A 15 16.93 16.20 2.00
CA PRO A 15 16.32 15.79 3.27
C PRO A 15 14.99 16.49 3.57
N SER A 16 14.87 17.78 3.21
CA SER A 16 13.66 18.60 3.42
C SER A 16 12.75 18.69 2.18
N GLY A 17 12.89 17.78 1.21
CA GLY A 17 12.01 17.69 0.04
C GLY A 17 10.53 17.42 0.40
N PRO A 18 10.23 16.46 1.30
CA PRO A 18 8.86 16.16 1.71
C PRO A 18 8.17 17.35 2.41
N ALA A 19 8.89 18.04 3.30
CA ALA A 19 8.38 19.20 4.02
C ALA A 19 7.98 20.34 3.07
N ARG A 20 8.84 20.67 2.10
CA ARG A 20 8.54 21.71 1.09
C ARG A 20 7.32 21.38 0.25
N LEU A 21 7.16 20.12 -0.15
CA LEU A 21 6.01 19.69 -0.94
C LEU A 21 4.72 19.74 -0.13
N ALA A 22 4.77 19.31 1.13
CA ALA A 22 3.63 19.34 2.04
C ALA A 22 3.15 20.77 2.30
N VAL A 23 4.08 21.69 2.60
CA VAL A 23 3.79 23.11 2.80
C VAL A 23 3.20 23.73 1.55
N ARG A 24 3.83 23.53 0.37
CA ARG A 24 3.31 24.06 -0.89
C ARG A 24 1.88 23.58 -1.18
N ARG A 25 1.58 22.30 -0.93
CA ARG A 25 0.21 21.76 -1.12
C ARG A 25 -0.77 22.38 -0.13
N ALA A 26 -0.37 22.59 1.12
CA ALA A 26 -1.20 23.21 2.14
C ALA A 26 -1.47 24.69 1.84
N THR A 27 -0.45 25.45 1.44
CA THR A 27 -0.59 26.86 1.01
C THR A 27 -1.56 26.98 -0.16
N LEU A 28 -1.39 26.18 -1.22
CA LEU A 28 -2.30 26.20 -2.37
C LEU A 28 -3.74 25.81 -2.00
N ALA A 29 -3.91 24.85 -1.08
CA ALA A 29 -5.24 24.47 -0.60
C ALA A 29 -5.89 25.58 0.24
N ALA A 30 -5.11 26.27 1.09
CA ALA A 30 -5.58 27.40 1.89
C ALA A 30 -5.96 28.60 1.01
N GLU A 31 -5.15 28.94 0.01
CA GLU A 31 -5.46 29.98 -0.97
C GLU A 31 -6.74 29.65 -1.75
N ALA A 32 -6.89 28.40 -2.22
CA ALA A 32 -8.09 27.97 -2.91
C ALA A 32 -9.35 28.04 -2.03
N ALA A 33 -9.24 27.70 -0.74
CA ALA A 33 -10.34 27.82 0.21
C ALA A 33 -10.69 29.29 0.52
N ALA A 34 -9.70 30.18 0.55
CA ALA A 34 -9.92 31.62 0.76
C ALA A 34 -10.69 32.28 -0.40
N LEU A 35 -10.53 31.77 -1.63
CA LEU A 35 -11.27 32.23 -2.81
C LEU A 35 -12.73 31.73 -2.84
N ALA A 36 -13.06 30.66 -2.09
CA ALA A 36 -14.39 30.06 -2.05
C ALA A 36 -14.81 29.73 -0.60
N PRO A 37 -15.02 30.75 0.25
CA PRO A 37 -15.26 30.56 1.68
C PRO A 37 -16.56 29.80 2.01
N ASP A 38 -17.53 29.81 1.09
CA ASP A 38 -18.79 29.07 1.25
C ASP A 38 -18.65 27.56 0.96
N ASP A 39 -17.58 27.12 0.30
CA ASP A 39 -17.30 25.70 0.04
C ASP A 39 -16.66 25.03 1.26
N ARG A 40 -17.51 24.49 2.13
CA ARG A 40 -17.08 23.72 3.32
C ARG A 40 -16.14 22.55 2.99
N GLY A 41 -16.25 21.96 1.80
CA GLY A 41 -15.39 20.87 1.35
C GLY A 41 -14.00 21.34 0.95
N ALA A 42 -13.87 22.50 0.33
CA ALA A 42 -12.59 23.16 0.08
C ALA A 42 -11.91 23.58 1.39
N VAL A 43 -12.65 24.17 2.32
CA VAL A 43 -12.16 24.56 3.64
C VAL A 43 -11.66 23.35 4.43
N GLY A 44 -12.43 22.25 4.47
CA GLY A 44 -12.01 21.02 5.15
C GLY A 44 -10.72 20.42 4.57
N ARG A 45 -10.61 20.33 3.24
CA ARG A 45 -9.38 19.84 2.58
C ARG A 45 -8.16 20.71 2.87
N ALA A 46 -8.35 22.03 2.94
CA ALA A 46 -7.29 22.97 3.29
C ALA A 46 -6.81 22.75 4.74
N GLN A 47 -7.74 22.61 5.67
CA GLN A 47 -7.43 22.30 7.07
C GLN A 47 -6.67 20.97 7.21
N ASP A 48 -7.14 19.91 6.54
CA ASP A 48 -6.46 18.61 6.52
C ASP A 48 -5.03 18.70 5.94
N ALA A 49 -4.85 19.47 4.86
CA ALA A 49 -3.55 19.67 4.25
C ALA A 49 -2.59 20.44 5.17
N VAL A 50 -3.08 21.46 5.89
CA VAL A 50 -2.29 22.21 6.88
C VAL A 50 -1.89 21.34 8.07
N VAL A 51 -2.82 20.51 8.59
CA VAL A 51 -2.52 19.55 9.67
C VAL A 51 -1.45 18.56 9.22
N LEU A 52 -1.58 18.00 8.01
CA LEU A 52 -0.57 17.11 7.45
C LEU A 52 0.79 17.82 7.30
N ALA A 53 0.83 19.04 6.76
CA ALA A 53 2.07 19.80 6.62
C ALA A 53 2.75 20.06 7.97
N ARG A 54 1.99 20.43 9.01
CA ARG A 54 2.52 20.61 10.37
C ARG A 54 3.12 19.31 10.94
N THR A 55 2.48 18.17 10.73
CA THR A 55 3.04 16.88 11.18
C THR A 55 4.36 16.53 10.50
N VAL A 56 4.47 16.78 9.18
CA VAL A 56 5.72 16.58 8.43
C VAL A 56 6.80 17.55 8.90
N LEU A 57 6.45 18.81 9.15
CA LEU A 57 7.39 19.82 9.66
C LEU A 57 7.86 19.50 11.08
N ALA A 58 7.01 18.99 11.95
CA ALA A 58 7.41 18.51 13.28
C ALA A 58 8.39 17.33 13.18
N ASP A 59 8.24 16.49 12.14
CA ASP A 59 9.15 15.39 11.87
C ASP A 59 10.53 15.91 11.41
N ASP A 60 10.54 16.88 10.50
CA ASP A 60 11.75 17.48 9.97
C ASP A 60 12.46 18.38 11.02
N ALA A 61 11.68 19.03 11.90
CA ALA A 61 12.18 19.91 12.97
C ALA A 61 13.03 19.20 14.03
N SER A 62 12.88 17.89 14.22
CA SER A 62 13.69 17.15 15.20
C SER A 62 15.06 16.73 14.67
N HIS A 63 15.26 16.75 13.36
CA HIS A 63 16.52 16.37 12.76
C HIS A 63 17.39 17.61 12.69
N GLY A 64 18.55 17.60 13.37
CA GLY A 64 19.43 18.77 13.44
C GLY A 64 19.78 19.36 12.06
N ARG A 65 19.89 18.51 11.02
CA ARG A 65 20.20 18.91 9.65
C ARG A 65 19.08 19.67 8.93
N THR A 66 17.82 19.45 9.31
CA THR A 66 16.65 20.05 8.64
C THR A 66 15.83 20.96 9.52
N ARG A 67 16.13 21.01 10.83
CA ARG A 67 15.45 21.83 11.82
C ARG A 67 15.26 23.28 11.43
N GLU A 68 16.33 23.94 10.98
CA GLU A 68 16.26 25.35 10.58
C GLU A 68 15.34 25.56 9.37
N THR A 69 15.38 24.65 8.40
CA THR A 69 14.50 24.71 7.23
C THR A 69 13.04 24.45 7.62
N ALA A 70 12.80 23.49 8.51
CA ALA A 70 11.47 23.14 8.99
C ALA A 70 10.81 24.31 9.76
N LEU A 71 11.58 25.01 10.60
CA LEU A 71 11.07 26.18 11.34
C LEU A 71 10.75 27.35 10.41
N ARG A 72 11.58 27.62 9.39
CA ARG A 72 11.29 28.63 8.36
C ARG A 72 10.00 28.30 7.59
N LEU A 73 9.87 27.05 7.16
CA LEU A 73 8.69 26.57 6.45
C LEU A 73 7.41 26.57 7.31
N ALA A 74 7.54 26.39 8.63
CA ALA A 74 6.42 26.49 9.57
C ALA A 74 5.92 27.94 9.69
N ASP A 75 6.83 28.91 9.69
CA ASP A 75 6.48 30.33 9.70
C ASP A 75 5.76 30.74 8.40
N GLU A 76 6.30 30.33 7.24
CA GLU A 76 5.66 30.53 5.93
C GLU A 76 4.23 29.93 5.88
N LEU A 77 4.07 28.69 6.35
CA LEU A 77 2.76 28.02 6.40
C LEU A 77 1.79 28.77 7.33
N SER A 78 2.28 29.33 8.43
CA SER A 78 1.46 30.05 9.41
C SER A 78 0.95 31.37 8.87
N GLY A 79 1.80 32.10 8.15
CA GLY A 79 1.40 33.29 7.41
C GLY A 79 0.33 32.99 6.36
N ALA A 80 0.51 31.91 5.57
CA ALA A 80 -0.45 31.52 4.55
C ALA A 80 -1.78 30.98 5.11
N ALA A 81 -1.73 30.22 6.20
CA ALA A 81 -2.92 29.63 6.83
C ALA A 81 -3.61 30.57 7.83
N GLY A 82 -3.04 31.75 8.12
CA GLY A 82 -3.55 32.69 9.12
C GLY A 82 -3.66 32.09 10.53
N THR A 83 -2.89 31.04 10.84
CA THR A 83 -2.94 30.33 12.12
C THR A 83 -1.54 30.15 12.69
N PRO A 84 -1.37 30.15 14.03
CA PRO A 84 -0.05 30.10 14.66
C PRO A 84 0.81 28.91 14.21
N ALA A 85 2.13 29.08 14.25
CA ALA A 85 3.15 28.06 13.94
C ALA A 85 3.27 27.00 15.04
N ASP A 86 2.14 26.50 15.55
CA ASP A 86 2.17 25.47 16.57
C ASP A 86 2.45 24.11 15.91
N LEU A 87 3.68 23.65 16.04
CA LEU A 87 4.09 22.33 15.57
C LEU A 87 3.75 21.31 16.66
N PRO A 88 3.06 20.20 16.32
CA PRO A 88 2.69 19.20 17.31
C PRO A 88 3.92 18.66 18.04
N SER A 89 3.80 18.52 19.35
CA SER A 89 4.86 17.90 20.15
C SER A 89 5.08 16.46 19.70
N ARG A 90 6.35 16.08 19.50
CA ARG A 90 6.65 14.69 19.15
C ARG A 90 6.27 13.79 20.31
N LEU A 91 5.38 12.85 20.04
CA LEU A 91 5.21 11.67 20.87
C LEU A 91 6.47 10.81 20.71
N SER A 92 7.11 10.46 21.83
CA SER A 92 8.15 9.42 21.81
C SER A 92 7.60 8.13 21.19
N LEU A 93 8.45 7.24 20.66
CA LEU A 93 7.99 5.93 20.12
C LEU A 93 7.10 5.18 21.12
N ARG A 94 7.42 5.28 22.42
CA ARG A 94 6.63 4.71 23.50
C ARG A 94 5.27 5.41 23.67
N ALA A 95 5.23 6.73 23.54
CA ALA A 95 3.99 7.50 23.59
C ALA A 95 3.12 7.25 22.36
N THR A 96 3.69 7.12 21.16
CA THR A 96 2.97 6.74 19.93
C THR A 96 2.42 5.33 20.03
N ALA A 97 3.22 4.37 20.51
CA ALA A 97 2.77 2.99 20.73
C ALA A 97 1.65 2.94 21.77
N ARG A 98 1.82 3.63 22.91
CA ARG A 98 0.81 3.69 23.96
C ARG A 98 -0.47 4.36 23.46
N ALA A 99 -0.37 5.48 22.75
CA ALA A 99 -1.50 6.17 22.13
C ALA A 99 -2.24 5.27 21.12
N SER A 100 -1.50 4.53 20.28
CA SER A 100 -2.06 3.59 19.31
C SER A 100 -2.74 2.38 19.98
N LEU A 101 -2.26 1.95 21.14
CA LEU A 101 -2.85 0.87 21.94
C LEU A 101 -4.05 1.34 22.78
N THR A 102 -4.09 2.62 23.15
CA THR A 102 -5.25 3.21 23.85
C THR A 102 -6.31 3.74 22.91
N ASP A 103 -6.00 3.89 21.62
CA ASP A 103 -6.94 4.28 20.57
C ASP A 103 -7.97 3.15 20.39
N GLY A 104 -9.22 3.39 20.83
CA GLY A 104 -10.28 2.38 20.94
C GLY A 104 -10.59 1.60 19.66
N GLY A 105 -10.11 2.05 18.51
CA GLY A 105 -10.23 1.35 17.23
C GLY A 105 -9.18 0.27 16.95
N TRP A 106 -8.15 0.07 17.79
CA TRP A 106 -7.07 -0.91 17.52
C TRP A 106 -7.60 -2.36 17.54
N GLY A 107 -8.46 -2.69 18.50
CA GLY A 107 -9.02 -4.04 18.67
C GLY A 107 -9.90 -4.43 17.49
N LEU A 108 -10.74 -3.50 17.01
CA LEU A 108 -11.58 -3.74 15.84
C LEU A 108 -10.76 -3.91 14.55
N ARG A 109 -9.69 -3.12 14.39
CA ARG A 109 -8.75 -3.25 13.26
C ARG A 109 -8.05 -4.61 13.28
N ALA A 110 -7.52 -5.02 14.44
CA ALA A 110 -6.88 -6.31 14.61
C ALA A 110 -7.86 -7.46 14.36
N ALA A 111 -9.03 -7.44 15.01
CA ALA A 111 -10.06 -8.46 14.84
C ALA A 111 -10.51 -8.61 13.39
N ARG A 112 -10.69 -7.50 12.66
CA ARG A 112 -11.04 -7.51 11.24
C ARG A 112 -9.96 -8.19 10.38
N VAL A 113 -8.68 -7.90 10.64
CA VAL A 113 -7.57 -8.51 9.90
C VAL A 113 -7.47 -10.01 10.20
N THR A 114 -7.57 -10.38 11.48
CA THR A 114 -7.50 -11.79 11.90
C THR A 114 -8.68 -12.60 11.35
N LEU A 115 -9.90 -12.06 11.43
CA LEU A 115 -11.10 -12.72 10.91
C LEU A 115 -11.02 -12.89 9.39
N ALA A 116 -10.57 -11.88 8.67
CA ALA A 116 -10.39 -11.97 7.22
C ALA A 116 -9.31 -12.99 6.83
N ALA A 117 -8.19 -13.04 7.56
CA ALA A 117 -7.14 -14.02 7.32
C ALA A 117 -7.61 -15.45 7.62
N ALA A 118 -8.34 -15.65 8.72
CA ALA A 118 -8.93 -16.94 9.09
C ALA A 118 -9.99 -17.39 8.07
N ALA A 119 -10.86 -16.48 7.63
CA ALA A 119 -11.86 -16.78 6.60
C ALA A 119 -11.21 -17.13 5.26
N ALA A 120 -10.17 -16.40 4.84
CA ALA A 120 -9.43 -16.68 3.62
C ALA A 120 -8.72 -18.04 3.68
N ALA A 121 -8.07 -18.36 4.80
CA ALA A 121 -7.45 -19.66 5.01
C ALA A 121 -8.47 -20.81 5.05
N GLY A 122 -9.59 -20.63 5.75
CA GLY A 122 -10.66 -21.62 5.85
C GLY A 122 -11.34 -21.90 4.51
N LEU A 123 -11.67 -20.85 3.76
CA LEU A 123 -12.19 -21.00 2.40
C LEU A 123 -11.19 -21.69 1.48
N ALA A 124 -9.90 -21.36 1.60
CA ALA A 124 -8.87 -22.03 0.81
C ALA A 124 -8.78 -23.54 1.13
N GLN A 125 -8.88 -23.88 2.43
CA GLN A 125 -8.86 -25.26 2.89
C GLN A 125 -10.08 -26.06 2.42
N VAL A 126 -11.28 -25.49 2.51
CA VAL A 126 -12.53 -26.14 2.06
C VAL A 126 -12.57 -26.32 0.55
N ALA A 127 -12.01 -25.37 -0.20
CA ALA A 127 -11.88 -25.47 -1.65
C ALA A 127 -10.75 -26.43 -2.10
N GLY A 128 -10.04 -27.07 -1.16
CA GLY A 128 -9.01 -28.05 -1.47
C GLY A 128 -7.67 -27.46 -1.93
N PHE A 129 -7.45 -26.14 -1.78
CA PHE A 129 -6.17 -25.54 -2.15
C PHE A 129 -5.09 -25.94 -1.14
N GLY A 130 -3.93 -26.40 -1.64
CA GLY A 130 -2.83 -26.92 -0.81
C GLY A 130 -2.11 -25.89 0.08
N HIS A 131 -2.47 -24.61 0.01
CA HIS A 131 -1.66 -23.51 0.56
C HIS A 131 -2.48 -22.43 1.30
N PRO A 132 -3.27 -22.78 2.33
CA PRO A 132 -4.14 -21.83 3.06
C PRO A 132 -3.39 -20.68 3.73
N ALA A 133 -2.12 -20.87 4.10
CA ALA A 133 -1.27 -19.80 4.65
C ALA A 133 -1.06 -18.64 3.65
N TRP A 134 -1.03 -18.92 2.34
CA TRP A 134 -0.86 -17.90 1.31
C TRP A 134 -2.13 -17.07 1.10
N ALA A 135 -3.30 -17.71 1.24
CA ALA A 135 -4.58 -17.01 1.27
C ALA A 135 -4.67 -16.04 2.46
N ALA A 136 -4.22 -16.48 3.64
CA ALA A 136 -4.12 -15.62 4.83
C ALA A 136 -3.17 -14.42 4.60
N MET A 137 -1.95 -14.66 4.09
CA MET A 137 -1.00 -13.58 3.76
C MET A 137 -1.54 -12.60 2.71
N GLY A 138 -2.29 -13.09 1.72
CA GLY A 138 -2.99 -12.24 0.75
C GLY A 138 -4.03 -11.35 1.42
N ALA A 139 -4.88 -11.92 2.27
CA ALA A 139 -5.91 -11.18 2.99
C ALA A 139 -5.31 -10.08 3.88
N THR A 140 -4.26 -10.40 4.65
CA THR A 140 -3.60 -9.41 5.51
C THR A 140 -2.95 -8.28 4.71
N ALA A 141 -2.25 -8.59 3.61
CA ALA A 141 -1.61 -7.59 2.76
C ALA A 141 -2.61 -6.60 2.14
N THR A 142 -3.80 -7.06 1.78
CA THR A 142 -4.84 -6.18 1.22
C THR A 142 -5.48 -5.24 2.24
N LEU A 143 -5.51 -5.65 3.51
CA LEU A 143 -6.10 -4.87 4.59
C LEU A 143 -5.16 -3.84 5.23
N GLN A 144 -3.88 -3.81 4.84
CA GLN A 144 -2.88 -2.84 5.31
C GLN A 144 -3.05 -1.42 4.70
N GLY A 145 -4.17 -1.14 4.01
CA GLY A 145 -4.47 0.17 3.44
C GLY A 145 -5.18 1.11 4.43
N THR A 146 -4.81 2.40 4.41
CA THR A 146 -5.39 3.45 5.29
C THR A 146 -6.86 3.75 5.02
N THR A 147 -7.42 3.29 3.89
CA THR A 147 -8.82 3.51 3.48
C THR A 147 -9.35 2.29 2.74
N THR A 148 -10.64 1.98 2.94
CA THR A 148 -11.31 0.79 2.36
C THR A 148 -11.24 0.75 0.83
N GLN A 149 -11.32 1.89 0.13
CA GLN A 149 -11.15 1.94 -1.33
C GLN A 149 -9.73 1.58 -1.79
N HIS A 150 -8.70 2.07 -1.08
CA HIS A 150 -7.31 1.74 -1.40
C HIS A 150 -6.98 0.27 -1.12
N ALA A 151 -7.63 -0.34 -0.12
CA ALA A 151 -7.53 -1.77 0.16
C ALA A 151 -8.08 -2.60 -1.00
N VAL A 152 -9.25 -2.24 -1.55
CA VAL A 152 -9.88 -2.95 -2.67
C VAL A 152 -9.09 -2.82 -3.97
N VAL A 153 -8.60 -1.62 -4.30
CA VAL A 153 -7.76 -1.42 -5.50
C VAL A 153 -6.47 -2.23 -5.39
N ARG A 154 -5.83 -2.27 -4.22
CA ARG A 154 -4.64 -3.11 -3.99
C ARG A 154 -4.97 -4.60 -4.05
N ALA A 155 -6.11 -5.02 -3.52
CA ALA A 155 -6.57 -6.40 -3.63
C ALA A 155 -6.76 -6.82 -5.09
N LEU A 156 -7.39 -5.97 -5.90
CA LEU A 156 -7.59 -6.23 -7.31
C LEU A 156 -6.27 -6.24 -8.08
N GLN A 157 -5.39 -5.27 -7.83
CA GLN A 157 -4.05 -5.24 -8.43
C GLN A 157 -3.22 -6.47 -8.04
N ARG A 158 -3.32 -6.92 -6.79
CA ARG A 158 -2.67 -8.14 -6.32
C ARG A 158 -3.22 -9.36 -7.04
N ALA A 159 -4.54 -9.49 -7.10
CA ALA A 159 -5.19 -10.65 -7.68
C ALA A 159 -4.93 -10.73 -9.20
N LEU A 160 -5.10 -9.63 -9.94
CA LEU A 160 -4.76 -9.54 -11.37
C LEU A 160 -3.26 -9.74 -11.62
N GLY A 161 -2.41 -9.14 -10.79
CA GLY A 161 -0.96 -9.31 -10.88
C GLY A 161 -0.52 -10.74 -10.60
N THR A 162 -1.19 -11.45 -9.70
CA THR A 162 -0.94 -12.89 -9.46
C THR A 162 -1.36 -13.73 -10.65
N VAL A 163 -2.53 -13.48 -11.27
CA VAL A 163 -2.94 -14.20 -12.49
C VAL A 163 -1.93 -13.98 -13.61
N ALA A 164 -1.64 -12.72 -13.94
CA ALA A 164 -0.72 -12.40 -15.02
C ALA A 164 0.71 -12.86 -14.72
N GLY A 165 1.17 -12.77 -13.48
CA GLY A 165 2.47 -13.29 -13.06
C GLY A 165 2.55 -14.82 -13.13
N ALA A 166 1.47 -15.56 -12.82
CA ALA A 166 1.42 -17.00 -12.99
C ALA A 166 1.43 -17.41 -14.46
N LEU A 167 0.75 -16.65 -15.34
CA LEU A 167 0.82 -16.85 -16.80
C LEU A 167 2.23 -16.58 -17.35
N ILE A 168 2.97 -15.62 -16.78
CA ILE A 168 4.38 -15.39 -17.11
C ILE A 168 5.27 -16.52 -16.59
N ALA A 169 4.96 -17.06 -15.41
CA ALA A 169 5.72 -18.15 -14.79
C ALA A 169 5.61 -19.45 -15.59
N TRP A 170 4.45 -19.72 -16.20
CA TRP A 170 4.20 -20.95 -16.94
C TRP A 170 5.28 -21.25 -17.98
N PRO A 171 5.53 -20.43 -19.01
CA PRO A 171 6.53 -20.73 -20.02
C PRO A 171 7.95 -20.80 -19.46
N LEU A 172 8.22 -20.10 -18.35
CA LEU A 172 9.52 -20.14 -17.68
C LEU A 172 9.76 -21.47 -16.97
N LEU A 173 8.70 -22.06 -16.41
CA LEU A 173 8.72 -23.38 -15.79
C LEU A 173 8.73 -24.50 -16.85
N ASP A 174 7.96 -24.33 -17.93
CA ASP A 174 7.90 -25.24 -19.08
C ASP A 174 9.22 -25.29 -19.88
N ALA A 175 10.04 -24.23 -19.79
CA ALA A 175 11.35 -24.17 -20.44
C ALA A 175 12.42 -25.06 -19.78
N HIS A 176 12.10 -25.80 -18.69
CA HIS A 176 13.02 -26.71 -17.97
C HIS A 176 14.41 -26.09 -17.70
N LEU A 177 14.41 -24.84 -17.25
CA LEU A 177 15.65 -24.09 -17.00
C LEU A 177 16.48 -24.77 -15.90
N GLY A 178 17.75 -25.04 -16.20
CA GLY A 178 18.70 -25.55 -15.21
C GLY A 178 18.88 -24.60 -14.03
N PHE A 179 19.38 -25.13 -12.90
CA PHE A 179 19.52 -24.40 -11.63
C PHE A 179 20.12 -22.99 -11.79
N TRP A 180 21.25 -22.86 -12.50
CA TRP A 180 21.94 -21.59 -12.67
C TRP A 180 21.16 -20.57 -13.50
N ALA A 181 20.44 -21.03 -14.53
CA ALA A 181 19.60 -20.17 -15.35
C ALA A 181 18.38 -19.66 -14.56
N THR A 182 17.73 -20.55 -13.81
CA THR A 182 16.62 -20.21 -12.92
C THR A 182 17.05 -19.25 -11.81
N ALA A 183 18.22 -19.48 -11.20
CA ALA A 183 18.78 -18.59 -10.18
C ALA A 183 19.09 -17.18 -10.73
N ALA A 184 19.71 -17.10 -11.91
CA ALA A 184 19.96 -15.81 -12.57
C ALA A 184 18.66 -15.06 -12.87
N LEU A 185 17.64 -15.77 -13.35
CA LEU A 185 16.34 -15.18 -13.63
C LEU A 185 15.64 -14.66 -12.36
N VAL A 186 15.70 -15.41 -11.25
CA VAL A 186 15.19 -14.97 -9.95
C VAL A 186 15.88 -13.68 -9.50
N VAL A 187 17.19 -13.56 -9.67
CA VAL A 187 17.94 -12.33 -9.34
C VAL A 187 17.48 -11.15 -10.20
N VAL A 188 17.30 -11.36 -11.50
CA VAL A 188 16.79 -10.31 -12.40
C VAL A 188 15.39 -9.87 -12.00
N LEU A 189 14.47 -10.81 -11.76
CA LEU A 189 13.10 -10.52 -11.32
C LEU A 189 13.09 -9.78 -9.97
N GLN A 190 13.99 -10.11 -9.05
CA GLN A 190 14.13 -9.41 -7.77
C GLN A 190 14.56 -7.95 -7.99
N VAL A 191 15.55 -7.69 -8.85
CA VAL A 191 16.00 -6.32 -9.15
C VAL A 191 14.89 -5.50 -9.79
N VAL A 192 14.17 -6.07 -10.76
CA VAL A 192 13.03 -5.40 -11.40
C VAL A 192 11.94 -5.12 -10.38
N THR A 193 11.64 -6.08 -9.49
CA THR A 193 10.66 -5.91 -8.41
C THR A 193 10.99 -4.70 -7.54
N GLU A 194 12.24 -4.54 -7.11
CA GLU A 194 12.67 -3.42 -6.28
C GLU A 194 12.49 -2.06 -6.99
N ILE A 195 12.79 -2.00 -8.29
CA ILE A 195 12.63 -0.77 -9.08
C ILE A 195 11.14 -0.41 -9.24
N VAL A 196 10.29 -1.42 -9.41
CA VAL A 196 8.89 -1.24 -9.76
C VAL A 196 7.98 -1.08 -8.55
N VAL A 197 8.26 -1.77 -7.43
CA VAL A 197 7.36 -1.81 -6.26
C VAL A 197 7.12 -0.43 -5.65
N GLY A 198 8.13 0.44 -5.69
CA GLY A 198 8.01 1.84 -5.24
C GLY A 198 7.17 2.73 -6.17
N ARG A 199 6.96 2.33 -7.43
CA ARG A 199 6.22 3.09 -8.45
C ARG A 199 4.82 2.54 -8.74
N HIS A 200 4.70 1.24 -8.96
CA HIS A 200 3.43 0.62 -9.34
C HIS A 200 3.30 -0.80 -8.77
N TYR A 201 2.45 -0.95 -7.74
CA TYR A 201 2.26 -2.20 -7.03
C TYR A 201 1.76 -3.35 -7.93
N GLY A 202 0.78 -3.09 -8.81
CA GLY A 202 0.31 -4.10 -9.77
C GLY A 202 1.40 -4.63 -10.71
N LEU A 203 2.30 -3.75 -11.20
CA LEU A 203 3.40 -4.17 -12.07
C LEU A 203 4.46 -4.96 -11.28
N ALA A 204 4.67 -4.64 -9.99
CA ALA A 204 5.55 -5.41 -9.13
C ALA A 204 5.03 -6.84 -8.90
N MET A 205 3.71 -7.03 -8.85
CA MET A 205 3.13 -8.37 -8.72
C MET A 205 3.41 -9.26 -9.95
N LEU A 206 3.60 -8.67 -11.15
CA LEU A 206 3.98 -9.41 -12.35
C LEU A 206 5.37 -10.03 -12.26
N THR A 207 6.26 -9.50 -11.42
CA THR A 207 7.61 -10.02 -11.23
C THR A 207 7.72 -10.84 -9.94
N ILE A 208 7.00 -10.47 -8.89
CA ILE A 208 6.98 -11.18 -7.60
C ILE A 208 6.43 -12.60 -7.77
N THR A 209 5.30 -12.76 -8.47
CA THR A 209 4.65 -14.07 -8.62
C THR A 209 5.50 -15.09 -9.38
N PRO A 210 6.04 -14.81 -10.59
CA PRO A 210 6.90 -15.77 -11.27
C PRO A 210 8.18 -16.04 -10.49
N MET A 211 8.75 -15.05 -9.82
CA MET A 211 9.89 -15.25 -8.93
C MET A 211 9.58 -16.25 -7.80
N ALA A 212 8.44 -16.11 -7.12
CA ALA A 212 8.03 -17.01 -6.06
C ALA A 212 7.82 -18.45 -6.55
N LEU A 213 7.24 -18.62 -7.75
CA LEU A 213 7.04 -19.93 -8.37
C LEU A 213 8.36 -20.58 -8.78
N LEU A 214 9.29 -19.82 -9.36
CA LEU A 214 10.64 -20.29 -9.70
C LEU A 214 11.47 -20.65 -8.46
N MET A 215 11.34 -19.90 -7.36
CA MET A 215 11.99 -20.28 -6.10
C MET A 215 11.42 -21.58 -5.52
N THR A 216 10.15 -21.87 -5.78
CA THR A 216 9.51 -23.12 -5.33
C THR A 216 10.01 -24.33 -6.11
N SER A 217 10.32 -24.18 -7.41
CA SER A 217 10.96 -25.24 -8.21
C SER A 217 12.41 -25.48 -7.77
N LEU A 218 13.16 -24.42 -7.47
CA LEU A 218 14.53 -24.54 -6.91
C LEU A 218 14.57 -25.24 -5.54
N GLY A 219 13.49 -25.15 -4.76
CA GLY A 219 13.38 -25.73 -3.42
C GLY A 219 13.20 -27.25 -3.36
N GLY A 220 13.27 -27.97 -4.49
CA GLY A 220 13.21 -29.43 -4.55
C GLY A 220 11.83 -30.02 -4.86
N SER A 221 10.86 -29.19 -5.26
CA SER A 221 9.60 -29.68 -5.83
C SER A 221 9.88 -30.14 -7.27
N GLY A 222 9.62 -31.40 -7.63
CA GLY A 222 9.82 -31.90 -9.00
C GLY A 222 9.11 -31.00 -10.04
N GLU A 223 9.67 -30.92 -11.26
CA GLU A 223 9.30 -29.93 -12.28
C GLU A 223 7.79 -29.90 -12.60
N GLY A 224 7.13 -31.07 -12.64
CA GLY A 224 5.67 -31.15 -12.82
C GLY A 224 4.85 -30.55 -11.68
N ILE A 225 5.33 -30.66 -10.44
CA ILE A 225 4.67 -30.10 -9.25
C ILE A 225 4.73 -28.56 -9.29
N ALA A 226 5.80 -27.97 -9.83
CA ALA A 226 5.90 -26.52 -9.94
C ALA A 226 4.94 -25.95 -10.99
N LEU A 227 4.79 -26.64 -12.13
CA LEU A 227 3.85 -26.26 -13.18
C LEU A 227 2.38 -26.40 -12.72
N ASP A 228 2.04 -27.53 -12.10
CA ASP A 228 0.71 -27.75 -11.51
C ASP A 228 0.39 -26.69 -10.45
N ARG A 229 1.38 -26.26 -9.66
CA ARG A 229 1.21 -25.16 -8.70
C ARG A 229 1.04 -23.80 -9.36
N ALA A 230 1.68 -23.54 -10.49
CA ALA A 230 1.47 -22.31 -11.26
C ALA A 230 0.02 -22.27 -11.79
N LEU A 231 -0.47 -23.40 -12.28
CA LEU A 231 -1.85 -23.63 -12.72
C LEU A 231 -2.87 -23.40 -11.59
N ASP A 232 -2.70 -24.09 -10.46
CA ASP A 232 -3.57 -23.94 -9.28
C ASP A 232 -3.58 -22.50 -8.77
N THR A 233 -2.42 -21.83 -8.78
CA THR A 233 -2.30 -20.43 -8.38
C THR A 233 -3.02 -19.49 -9.35
N ALA A 234 -2.94 -19.75 -10.66
CA ALA A 234 -3.64 -18.98 -11.68
C ALA A 234 -5.16 -19.13 -11.54
N VAL A 235 -5.65 -20.36 -11.39
CA VAL A 235 -7.08 -20.66 -11.21
C VAL A 235 -7.61 -20.08 -9.91
N GLY A 236 -6.91 -20.29 -8.79
CA GLY A 236 -7.29 -19.75 -7.49
C GLY A 236 -7.31 -18.22 -7.47
N ALA A 237 -6.34 -17.57 -8.13
CA ALA A 237 -6.31 -16.12 -8.27
C ALA A 237 -7.46 -15.60 -9.15
N LEU A 238 -7.80 -16.29 -10.24
CA LEU A 238 -8.93 -15.93 -11.11
C LEU A 238 -10.27 -16.00 -10.35
N VAL A 239 -10.50 -17.08 -9.60
CA VAL A 239 -11.68 -17.24 -8.74
C VAL A 239 -11.73 -16.14 -7.68
N GLY A 240 -10.59 -15.79 -7.09
CA GLY A 240 -10.47 -14.68 -6.13
C GLY A 240 -10.83 -13.32 -6.73
N VAL A 241 -10.35 -13.01 -7.95
CA VAL A 241 -10.74 -11.79 -8.69
C VAL A 241 -12.25 -11.75 -8.90
N LEU A 242 -12.84 -12.84 -9.38
CA LEU A 242 -14.27 -12.93 -9.64
C LEU A 242 -15.10 -12.71 -8.37
N ALA A 243 -14.70 -13.30 -7.25
CA ALA A 243 -15.35 -13.09 -5.95
C ALA A 243 -15.30 -11.63 -5.50
N VAL A 244 -14.14 -10.97 -5.63
CA VAL A 244 -13.97 -9.55 -5.28
C VAL A 244 -14.84 -8.64 -6.15
N VAL A 245 -14.84 -8.86 -7.47
CA VAL A 245 -15.65 -8.09 -8.41
C VAL A 245 -17.14 -8.26 -8.11
N LEU A 246 -17.59 -9.48 -7.86
CA LEU A 246 -19.00 -9.78 -7.58
C LEU A 246 -19.49 -9.17 -6.25
N VAL A 247 -18.67 -9.23 -5.20
CA VAL A 247 -18.99 -8.59 -3.92
C VAL A 247 -19.05 -7.07 -4.07
N HIS A 248 -18.13 -6.48 -4.84
CA HIS A 248 -18.11 -5.04 -5.08
C HIS A 248 -19.29 -4.54 -5.91
N ALA A 249 -19.66 -5.30 -6.96
CA ALA A 249 -20.84 -5.01 -7.76
C ALA A 249 -22.12 -5.02 -6.91
N ARG A 250 -22.25 -6.00 -6.00
CA ARG A 250 -23.38 -6.08 -5.05
C ARG A 250 -23.43 -4.91 -4.08
N ARG A 251 -22.29 -4.48 -3.53
CA ARG A 251 -22.22 -3.32 -2.62
C ARG A 251 -22.65 -2.01 -3.30
N ARG A 252 -22.33 -1.83 -4.58
CA ARG A 252 -22.81 -0.69 -5.38
C ARG A 252 -24.31 -0.75 -5.63
N ALA A 253 -24.85 -1.95 -5.89
CA ALA A 253 -26.28 -2.14 -6.11
C ALA A 253 -27.12 -1.91 -4.83
N THR A 254 -26.55 -2.18 -3.66
CA THR A 254 -27.20 -1.96 -2.34
C THR A 254 -26.97 -0.57 -1.75
N ALA A 255 -26.16 0.28 -2.37
CA ALA A 255 -26.06 1.68 -1.95
C ALA A 255 -27.35 2.38 -2.40
N PRO A 256 -28.20 2.88 -1.49
CA PRO A 256 -29.40 3.61 -1.87
C PRO A 256 -28.97 4.78 -2.76
N GLY A 257 -29.52 4.84 -3.97
CA GLY A 257 -29.35 6.01 -4.82
C GLY A 257 -29.81 7.22 -4.02
N THR A 258 -28.90 8.13 -3.69
CA THR A 258 -29.26 9.48 -3.30
C THR A 258 -29.89 10.12 -4.52
N GLY A 259 -31.20 9.92 -4.66
CA GLY A 259 -32.04 10.57 -5.64
C GLY A 259 -31.90 12.07 -5.49
N GLY A 260 -31.75 12.73 -6.64
CA GLY A 260 -31.50 14.16 -6.72
C GLY A 260 -32.63 14.99 -6.11
N THR A 261 -32.22 16.05 -5.42
CA THR A 261 -33.02 17.25 -5.27
C THR A 261 -32.47 18.28 -6.25
N ALA A 262 -33.07 18.33 -7.43
CA ALA A 262 -33.08 19.49 -8.29
C ALA A 262 -34.56 19.80 -8.53
N VAL A 263 -35.07 20.79 -7.81
CA VAL A 263 -35.82 21.99 -8.22
C VAL A 263 -36.27 22.67 -6.93
#